data_AF-A0A652NE55-F1
#
_entry.id   AF-A0A652NE55-F1
#
_cell.length_a   1.000
_cell.length_b   1.000
_cell.length_c   1.000
_cell.angle_alpha   90.00
_cell.angle_beta   90.00
_cell.angle_gamma   90.00
#
_symmetry.space_group_name_H-M   'P 1'
#
loop_
_entity.id
_entity.type
_entity.pdbx_description
1 polymer ?
#
loop_
_entity_poly.entity_id
_entity_poly.type
_entity_poly.pdbx_seq_one_letter_code
_entity_poly.pdbx_strand_id
1 'polypeptide(L)' 'MTVEKLLTIALIVVGFLLIMTVMMQPSKQQDALSALSGGAGDLFAERKSRGFEAVMRRTTAVLGVLWFVIGFALMYISAH' A
#
# COMPACT_ATOMS: atom_id res chain seq x y z
N MET A 1 25.23 -6.04 17.02
CA MET A 1 24.20 -6.18 15.97
C MET A 1 24.33 -4.96 15.08
N THR A 2 24.85 -5.10 13.85
CA THR A 2 25.13 -3.96 12.97
C THR A 2 23.81 -3.33 12.49
N VAL A 3 23.78 -2.00 12.33
CA VAL A 3 22.58 -1.22 11.97
C VAL A 3 21.93 -1.75 10.69
N GLU A 4 22.74 -2.19 9.72
CA GLU A 4 22.27 -2.87 8.50
C GLU A 4 21.38 -4.08 8.79
N LYS A 5 21.79 -4.97 9.73
CA LYS A 5 21.00 -6.15 10.07
C LYS A 5 19.65 -5.77 10.65
N LEU A 6 19.60 -4.71 11.45
CA LEU A 6 18.34 -4.17 11.98
C LEU A 6 17.43 -3.65 10.86
N LEU A 7 17.96 -2.86 9.92
CA LEU A 7 17.19 -2.34 8.79
C LEU A 7 16.70 -3.46 7.86
N THR A 8 17.53 -4.48 7.58
CA THR A 8 17.14 -5.63 6.76
C THR A 8 15.99 -6.41 7.41
N ILE A 9 16.08 -6.68 8.71
CA ILE A 9 15.00 -7.37 9.45
C ILE A 9 13.72 -6.52 9.41
N ALA A 10 13.81 -5.21 9.65
CA ALA A 10 12.66 -4.32 9.58
C ALA A 10 12.03 -4.28 8.18
N LEU A 11 12.84 -4.23 7.12
CA LEU A 11 12.37 -4.24 5.73
C LEU A 11 11.58 -5.52 5.41
N ILE A 12 12.08 -6.68 5.85
CA ILE A 12 11.42 -7.97 5.65
C ILE A 12 10.07 -8.01 6.40
N VAL A 13 10.05 -7.58 7.66
CA VAL A 13 8.83 -7.56 8.48
C VAL A 13 7.78 -6.62 7.88
N VAL A 14 8.16 -5.40 7.50
CA VAL A 14 7.26 -4.43 6.86
C VAL A 14 6.76 -4.95 5.51
N GLY A 15 7.63 -5.60 4.74
CA GLY A 15 7.25 -6.24 3.46
C GLY A 15 6.21 -7.36 3.65
N PHE A 16 6.39 -8.21 4.66
CA PHE A 16 5.41 -9.25 4.99
C PHE A 16 4.06 -8.67 5.40
N LEU A 17 4.06 -7.65 6.27
CA LEU A 17 2.83 -6.94 6.66
C LEU A 17 2.14 -6.28 5.47
N LEU A 18 2.90 -5.74 4.51
CA LEU A 18 2.35 -5.18 3.28
C LEU A 18 1.63 -6.24 2.44
N ILE A 19 2.24 -7.41 2.24
CA ILE A 19 1.61 -8.51 1.49
C ILE A 19 0.30 -8.91 2.17
N MET A 20 0.31 -9.13 3.49
CA MET A 20 -0.89 -9.46 4.25
C MET A 20 -1.99 -8.39 4.08
N THR A 21 -1.62 -7.11 4.20
CA THR A 21 -2.58 -6.00 4.11
C THR A 21 -3.13 -5.84 2.69
N VAL A 22 -2.31 -6.02 1.66
CA VAL A 22 -2.72 -5.97 0.25
C VAL A 22 -3.65 -7.12 -0.09
N MET A 23 -3.37 -8.34 0.37
CA MET A 23 -4.26 -9.49 0.13
C MET A 23 -5.62 -9.34 0.80
N MET A 24 -5.69 -8.62 1.93
CA MET A 24 -6.95 -8.28 2.60
C MET A 24 -7.74 -7.16 1.91
N GLN A 25 -7.13 -6.42 0.97
CA GLN A 25 -7.86 -5.39 0.23
C GLN A 25 -8.82 -6.05 -0.77
N PRO A 26 -10.12 -5.72 -0.76
CA PRO A 26 -11.05 -6.23 -1.75
C PRO A 26 -10.61 -5.81 -3.16
N SER A 27 -10.62 -6.76 -4.10
CA SER A 27 -10.16 -6.55 -5.47
C SER A 27 -11.08 -5.59 -6.23
N LYS A 28 -10.67 -4.33 -6.35
CA LYS A 28 -11.38 -3.27 -7.12
C LYS A 28 -11.35 -3.44 -8.64
N GLN A 29 -11.18 -4.64 -9.18
CA GLN A 29 -11.18 -4.86 -10.64
C GLN A 29 -12.51 -4.44 -11.30
N GLN A 30 -13.60 -4.38 -10.52
CA GLN A 30 -14.91 -3.87 -10.93
C GLN A 30 -14.99 -2.33 -11.06
N ASP A 31 -14.18 -1.56 -10.33
CA ASP A 31 -14.23 -0.08 -10.39
C ASP A 31 -13.66 0.45 -11.72
N ALA A 32 -12.59 -0.19 -12.24
CA ALA A 32 -11.94 0.27 -13.48
C ALA A 32 -12.78 0.02 -14.74
N LEU A 33 -13.47 -1.13 -14.81
CA LEU A 33 -14.37 -1.45 -15.93
C LEU A 33 -15.67 -0.63 -15.87
N SER A 34 -16.16 -0.31 -14.66
CA SER A 34 -17.34 0.55 -14.46
C SER A 34 -17.04 2.02 -14.76
N ALA A 35 -15.82 2.50 -14.49
CA ALA A 35 -15.39 3.85 -14.87
C ALA A 35 -15.17 4.01 -16.38
N LEU A 36 -14.78 2.94 -17.09
CA LEU A 36 -14.54 2.96 -18.54
C LEU A 36 -15.84 2.78 -19.36
N SER A 37 -16.90 2.18 -18.80
CA SER A 37 -18.15 1.86 -19.51
C SER A 37 -19.14 3.02 -19.66
N GLY A 38 -18.78 4.24 -19.23
CA GLY A 38 -19.50 5.46 -19.62
C GLY A 38 -20.84 5.72 -18.90
N GLY A 39 -21.07 5.12 -17.73
CA GLY A 39 -22.24 5.44 -16.90
C GLY A 39 -22.13 6.81 -16.25
N ALA A 40 -22.49 7.89 -16.96
CA ALA A 40 -22.43 9.28 -16.49
C ALA A 40 -23.21 9.56 -15.17
N GLY A 41 -24.07 8.64 -14.73
CA GLY A 41 -24.75 8.70 -13.43
C GLY A 41 -23.92 8.19 -12.25
N ASP A 42 -22.91 7.34 -12.48
CA ASP A 42 -22.14 6.68 -11.41
C ASP A 42 -20.93 7.52 -10.95
N LEU A 43 -20.38 8.36 -11.84
CA LEU A 43 -19.31 9.33 -11.53
C LEU A 43 -19.69 10.37 -10.44
N PHE A 44 -20.99 10.57 -10.21
CA PHE A 44 -21.51 11.43 -9.13
C PHE A 44 -22.28 10.63 -8.06
N ALA A 45 -22.50 9.33 -8.27
CA ALA A 45 -23.07 8.42 -7.29
C ALA A 45 -21.99 7.63 -6.53
N GLU A 46 -20.73 8.05 -6.63
CA GLU A 46 -19.60 7.55 -5.83
C GLU A 46 -19.98 7.63 -4.35
N ARG A 47 -20.53 6.54 -3.81
CA ARG A 47 -20.80 6.39 -2.40
C ARG A 47 -19.43 6.42 -1.73
N LYS A 48 -19.06 7.61 -1.23
CA LYS A 48 -17.90 7.89 -0.37
C LYS A 48 -17.48 6.59 0.30
N SER A 49 -16.32 6.03 -0.08
CA SER A 49 -15.80 4.81 0.53
C SER A 49 -15.88 4.95 2.06
N ARG A 50 -16.85 4.31 2.70
CA ARG A 50 -17.17 4.55 4.11
C ARG A 50 -16.39 3.58 4.98
N GLY A 51 -15.62 4.15 5.91
CA GLY A 51 -15.01 3.47 7.04
C GLY A 51 -13.81 2.60 6.66
N PHE A 52 -14.05 1.32 6.51
CA PHE A 52 -13.00 0.29 6.57
C PHE A 52 -12.13 0.25 5.30
N GLU A 53 -12.74 0.36 4.13
CA GLU A 53 -12.04 0.29 2.84
C GLU A 53 -11.13 1.50 2.59
N ALA A 54 -11.58 2.70 2.99
CA ALA A 54 -10.79 3.92 2.90
C ALA A 54 -9.56 3.90 3.82
N VAL A 55 -9.72 3.36 5.03
CA VAL A 55 -8.63 3.22 5.99
C VAL A 55 -7.64 2.17 5.50
N MET A 56 -8.09 0.99 5.07
CA MET A 56 -7.19 -0.07 4.61
C MET A 56 -6.38 0.35 3.38
N ARG A 57 -6.97 1.11 2.45
CA ARG A 57 -6.26 1.70 1.30
C ARG A 57 -5.20 2.71 1.73
N ARG A 58 -5.51 3.60 2.68
CA ARG A 58 -4.55 4.59 3.22
C ARG A 58 -3.43 3.93 4.02
N THR A 59 -3.75 2.93 4.84
CA THR A 59 -2.77 2.19 5.64
C THR A 59 -1.77 1.48 4.75
N THR A 60 -2.22 0.78 3.70
CA THR A 60 -1.30 0.13 2.74
C THR A 60 -0.48 1.15 1.96
N ALA A 61 -1.04 2.30 1.59
CA ALA A 61 -0.26 3.36 0.95
C ALA A 61 0.84 3.89 1.87
N VAL A 62 0.54 4.13 3.15
CA VAL A 62 1.53 4.58 4.15
C VAL A 62 2.59 3.52 4.40
N LEU A 63 2.20 2.25 4.57
CA LEU A 63 3.12 1.13 4.72
C LEU A 63 4.02 0.98 3.49
N GLY A 64 3.48 1.17 2.29
CA GLY A 64 4.21 1.10 1.02
C GLY A 64 5.28 2.19 0.94
N VAL A 65 4.91 3.43 1.24
CA VAL A 65 5.85 4.55 1.29
C VAL A 65 6.94 4.29 2.33
N LEU A 66 6.57 3.82 3.53
CA LEU A 66 7.51 3.51 4.60
C LEU A 66 8.49 2.40 4.19
N TRP A 67 8.03 1.36 3.50
CA TRP A 67 8.87 0.30 2.95
C TRP A 67 9.90 0.84 1.95
N PHE A 68 9.49 1.71 1.03
CA PHE A 68 10.41 2.36 0.08
C PHE A 68 11.46 3.23 0.79
N VAL A 69 11.05 4.03 1.78
CA VAL A 69 11.98 4.89 2.52
C VAL A 69 13.03 4.05 3.27
N ILE A 70 12.62 2.96 3.92
CA ILE A 70 13.55 2.03 4.58
C ILE A 70 14.47 1.38 3.55
N GLY A 71 13.95 0.97 2.38
CA GLY A 71 14.74 0.40 1.30
C GLY A 71 15.81 1.35 0.78
N PHE A 72 15.47 2.62 0.54
CA PHE A 72 16.43 3.64 0.12
C PHE A 72 17.46 3.96 1.21
N ALA A 73 17.04 4.06 2.47
CA ALA A 73 17.96 4.26 3.59
C ALA A 73 18.95 3.09 3.72
N LEU A 74 18.48 1.85 3.57
CA LEU A 74 19.31 0.65 3.59
C LEU A 74 20.29 0.66 2.41
N MET A 75 19.84 0.99 1.20
CA MET A 75 20.72 1.13 0.04
C MET A 75 21.82 2.15 0.30
N TYR A 76 21.48 3.34 0.82
CA TYR A 76 22.45 4.39 1.06
C TYR A 76 23.49 4.02 2.12
N ILE A 77 23.03 3.41 3.23
CA ILE A 77 23.90 2.93 4.33
C ILE A 77 24.74 1.73 3.88
N SER A 78 24.20 0.81 3.09
CA SER A 78 24.96 -0.34 2.58
C SER A 78 25.97 0.06 1.49
N ALA A 79 25.78 1.21 0.85
CA ALA A 79 26.68 1.74 -0.15
C ALA A 79 27.86 2.55 0.43
N HIS A 80 27.83 2.88 1.73
CA HIS A 80 28.88 3.66 2.43
C HIS A 80 29.42 2.91 3.63
#